data_AF-A0AAP0F890-F1
#
_entry.id   AF-A0AAP0F890-F1
#
_cell.length_a   1.000
_cell.length_b   1.000
_cell.length_c   1.000
_cell.angle_alpha   90.00
_cell.angle_beta   90.00
_cell.angle_gamma   90.00
#
_symmetry.space_group_name_H-M   'P 1'
#
loop_
_entity.id
_entity.type
_entity.pdbx_description
1 polymer ?
#
loop_
_entity_poly.entity_id
_entity_poly.type
_entity_poly.pdbx_seq_one_letter_code
_entity_poly.pdbx_strand_id
1 'polypeptide(L)'
;MLPGGTTIHVDNALYSEKSRRNFLSFKDIRQNGYHIETVNENNREFLYVTLVSNGKKEVLEKFSALSSGLYFTHIRHVETNVVLNKKINDPKTFILWHDLAWSSRIINDAKNN
;
A
#
# COMPACT_ATOMS: atom_id res chain seq x y z
N MET A 1 -10.76 2.02 -0.81
CA MET A 1 -10.68 3.47 -1.04
C MET A 1 -9.63 4.10 -0.13
N LEU A 2 -8.73 4.89 -0.72
CA LEU A 2 -7.68 5.66 -0.04
C LEU A 2 -8.23 6.97 0.57
N PRO A 3 -7.47 7.68 1.41
CA PRO A 3 -7.98 8.86 2.14
C PRO A 3 -8.43 10.02 1.26
N GLY A 4 -7.78 10.25 0.12
CA GLY A 4 -8.17 11.24 -0.87
C GLY A 4 -9.40 10.87 -1.69
N GLY A 5 -10.03 9.72 -1.41
CA GLY A 5 -11.18 9.22 -2.17
C GLY A 5 -10.79 8.40 -3.40
N THR A 6 -9.50 8.14 -3.61
CA THR A 6 -9.03 7.33 -4.74
C THR A 6 -9.38 5.86 -4.52
N THR A 7 -10.04 5.27 -5.51
CA THR A 7 -10.32 3.83 -5.52
C THR A 7 -9.23 3.11 -6.29
N ILE A 8 -8.67 2.08 -5.68
CA ILE A 8 -7.69 1.20 -6.33
C ILE A 8 -8.31 -0.18 -6.40
N HIS A 9 -8.42 -0.70 -7.61
CA HIS A 9 -8.77 -2.07 -7.88
C HIS A 9 -7.54 -2.96 -7.76
N VAL A 10 -7.64 -4.05 -7.00
CA VAL A 10 -6.55 -5.02 -6.80
C VAL A 10 -7.10 -6.41 -7.08
N ASP A 11 -6.69 -7.01 -8.20
CA ASP A 11 -7.22 -8.31 -8.65
C ASP A 11 -6.75 -9.48 -7.77
N ASN A 12 -5.49 -9.46 -7.33
CA ASN A 12 -4.85 -10.57 -6.61
C ASN A 12 -4.24 -10.09 -5.29
N ALA A 13 -5.06 -9.53 -4.41
CA ALA A 13 -4.62 -9.09 -3.09
C ALA A 13 -4.29 -10.31 -2.21
N LEU A 14 -3.08 -10.33 -1.64
CA LEU A 14 -2.76 -11.23 -0.54
C LEU A 14 -3.38 -10.67 0.74
N TYR A 15 -4.56 -11.20 1.10
CA TYR A 15 -5.26 -10.82 2.32
C TYR A 15 -4.90 -11.76 3.47
N SER A 16 -4.39 -11.20 4.56
CA SER A 16 -4.19 -11.91 5.82
C SER A 16 -5.15 -11.36 6.85
N GLU A 17 -6.07 -12.19 7.34
CA GLU A 17 -7.05 -11.80 8.38
C GLU A 17 -6.38 -11.30 9.67
N LYS A 18 -5.15 -11.74 9.94
CA LYS A 18 -4.37 -11.32 11.12
C LYS A 18 -3.58 -10.03 10.89
N SER A 19 -3.38 -9.62 9.65
CA SER A 19 -2.64 -8.41 9.34
C SER A 19 -3.53 -7.20 9.43
N ARG A 20 -3.11 -6.20 10.22
CA ARG A 20 -3.75 -4.88 10.25
C ARG A 20 -3.30 -3.97 9.10
N ARG A 21 -2.34 -4.40 8.28
CA ARG A 21 -1.81 -3.61 7.15
C ARG A 21 -1.80 -4.44 5.87
N ASN A 22 -2.11 -3.78 4.77
CA ASN A 22 -2.06 -4.36 3.43
C ASN A 22 -0.88 -3.75 2.67
N PHE A 23 -0.24 -4.55 1.82
CA PHE A 23 0.71 -4.03 0.83
C PHE A 23 -0.04 -3.63 -0.43
N LEU A 24 0.36 -2.50 -1.01
CA LEU A 24 -0.11 -2.05 -2.30
C LEU A 24 1.07 -2.10 -3.26
N SER A 25 0.97 -2.92 -4.32
CA SER A 25 2.05 -3.02 -5.27
C SER A 25 2.03 -1.85 -6.26
N PHE A 26 3.20 -1.47 -6.77
CA PHE A 26 3.27 -0.48 -7.85
C PHE A 26 2.54 -0.93 -9.11
N LYS A 27 2.47 -2.25 -9.35
CA LYS A 27 1.70 -2.82 -10.45
C LYS A 27 0.22 -2.45 -10.33
N ASP A 28 -0.37 -2.63 -9.15
CA ASP A 28 -1.78 -2.31 -8.93
C ASP A 28 -2.06 -0.83 -9.19
N ILE A 29 -1.20 0.07 -8.69
CA ILE A 29 -1.33 1.52 -8.92
C ILE A 29 -1.31 1.84 -10.41
N ARG A 30 -0.36 1.27 -11.16
CA ARG A 30 -0.21 1.49 -12.61
C ARG A 30 -1.38 0.91 -13.41
N GLN A 31 -1.90 -0.26 -13.02
CA GLN A 31 -3.07 -0.87 -13.66
C GLN A 31 -4.34 -0.02 -13.49
N ASN A 32 -4.43 0.77 -12.42
CA ASN A 32 -5.50 1.74 -12.22
C ASN A 32 -5.27 3.08 -12.96
N GLY A 33 -4.24 3.18 -13.81
CA GLY A 33 -3.95 4.39 -14.59
C GLY A 33 -3.22 5.49 -13.82
N TYR A 34 -2.87 5.25 -12.56
CA TYR A 34 -2.17 6.23 -11.74
C TYR A 34 -0.65 6.07 -11.84
N HIS A 35 0.06 7.14 -11.52
CA HIS A 35 1.52 7.20 -11.46
C HIS A 35 1.96 7.47 -10.02
N ILE A 36 3.23 7.18 -9.74
CA ILE A 36 3.84 7.45 -8.45
C ILE A 36 5.05 8.36 -8.60
N GLU A 37 5.27 9.24 -7.64
CA GLU A 37 6.46 10.07 -7.56
C GLU A 37 6.86 10.32 -6.12
N THR A 38 8.16 10.29 -5.82
CA THR A 38 8.68 10.69 -4.52
C THR A 38 8.94 12.19 -4.53
N VAL A 39 8.41 12.91 -3.55
CA VAL A 39 8.51 14.36 -3.44
C VAL A 39 8.97 14.74 -2.04
N ASN A 40 9.88 15.72 -1.96
CA ASN A 40 10.28 16.32 -0.70
C ASN A 40 9.58 17.66 -0.52
N GLU A 41 8.72 17.76 0.49
CA GLU A 41 8.04 19.00 0.90
C GLU A 41 8.44 19.35 2.33
N ASN A 42 9.00 20.55 2.55
CA ASN A 42 9.38 21.03 3.89
C ASN A 42 10.27 20.04 4.68
N ASN A 43 11.28 19.47 4.01
CA ASN A 43 12.18 18.44 4.55
C ASN A 43 11.49 17.14 5.00
N ARG A 44 10.28 16.87 4.50
CA ARG A 44 9.59 15.60 4.68
C ARG A 44 9.38 14.94 3.34
N GLU A 45 9.70 13.67 3.27
CA GLU A 45 9.52 12.86 2.07
C GLU A 45 8.10 12.29 2.02
N PHE A 46 7.51 12.33 0.84
CA PHE A 46 6.21 11.76 0.54
C PHE A 46 6.26 10.95 -0.76
N LEU A 47 5.42 9.92 -0.84
CA LEU A 47 5.09 9.26 -2.09
C LEU A 47 3.73 9.74 -2.55
N TYR A 48 3.68 10.34 -3.74
CA TYR A 48 2.45 10.82 -4.35
C TYR A 48 1.89 9.79 -5.29
N VAL A 49 0.57 9.65 -5.26
CA VAL A 49 -0.18 9.01 -6.35
C VAL A 49 -0.78 10.11 -7.19
N THR A 50 -0.47 10.09 -8.48
CA THR A 50 -0.83 11.16 -9.42
C THR A 50 -1.58 10.62 -10.62
N LEU A 51 -2.43 11.44 -11.20
CA LEU A 51 -3.08 11.20 -12.48
C LEU A 51 -2.65 12.29 -13.47
N VAL A 52 -2.38 11.91 -14.71
CA VAL A 52 -2.13 12.88 -15.79
C VAL A 52 -3.35 12.94 -16.68
N SER A 53 -4.06 14.05 -16.62
CA SER A 53 -5.28 14.31 -17.40
C SER A 53 -5.06 15.54 -18.27
N ASN A 54 -5.28 15.42 -19.58
CA ASN A 54 -5.08 16.49 -20.56
C ASN A 54 -3.69 17.17 -20.46
N GLY A 55 -2.64 16.38 -20.21
CA GLY A 55 -1.27 16.87 -20.05
C GLY A 55 -0.98 17.58 -18.72
N LYS A 56 -1.99 17.73 -17.85
CA LYS A 56 -1.83 18.29 -16.50
C LYS A 56 -1.72 17.17 -15.47
N LYS A 57 -0.72 17.27 -14.61
CA LYS A 57 -0.53 16.37 -13.47
C LYS A 57 -1.37 16.83 -12.28
N GLU A 58 -2.12 15.91 -11.70
CA GLU A 58 -2.92 16.08 -10.49
C GLU A 58 -2.45 15.11 -9.42
N VAL A 59 -2.32 15.59 -8.18
CA VAL A 59 -1.96 14.75 -7.02
C VAL A 59 -3.27 14.29 -6.36
N LEU A 60 -3.51 12.99 -6.39
CA LEU A 60 -4.72 12.38 -5.83
C LEU A 60 -4.51 11.95 -4.38
N GLU A 61 -3.33 11.41 -4.07
CA GLU A 61 -3.00 10.91 -2.73
C GLU A 61 -1.58 11.28 -2.35
N LYS A 62 -1.34 11.45 -1.04
CA LYS A 62 -0.03 11.69 -0.45
C LYS A 62 0.23 10.69 0.66
N PHE A 63 1.30 9.92 0.55
CA PHE A 63 1.70 8.93 1.56
C PHE A 63 2.96 9.41 2.28
N SER A 64 2.94 9.40 3.60
CA SER A 64 4.08 9.84 4.41
C SER A 64 5.18 8.78 4.40
N ALA A 65 6.44 9.22 4.32
CA ALA A 65 7.58 8.33 4.53
C ALA A 65 7.79 8.02 6.02
N LEU A 66 8.21 6.80 6.31
CA LEU A 66 8.77 6.35 7.57
C LEU A 66 10.30 6.42 7.52
N SER A 67 10.94 6.45 8.69
CA SER A 67 12.41 6.35 8.82
C SER A 67 12.99 5.08 8.19
N SER A 68 12.19 4.02 8.07
CA SER A 68 12.53 2.78 7.37
C SER A 68 12.58 2.90 5.84
N GLY A 69 12.22 4.05 5.26
CA GLY A 69 12.10 4.24 3.81
C GLY A 69 10.82 3.66 3.21
N LEU A 70 9.86 3.29 4.05
CA LEU A 70 8.54 2.83 3.63
C LEU A 70 7.54 3.96 3.62
N TYR A 71 6.62 3.92 2.65
CA TYR A 71 5.51 4.86 2.58
C TYR A 71 4.25 4.22 3.12
N PHE A 72 3.44 4.98 3.85
CA PHE A 72 2.20 4.47 4.41
C PHE A 72 1.05 5.47 4.30
N THR A 73 -0.15 4.92 4.36
CA THR A 73 -1.41 5.66 4.41
C THR A 73 -2.45 4.85 5.16
N HIS A 74 -3.59 5.46 5.46
CA HIS A 74 -4.73 4.81 6.07
C HIS A 74 -5.74 4.42 4.99
N ILE A 75 -6.40 3.26 5.12
CA ILE A 75 -7.48 2.88 4.21
C ILE A 75 -8.81 3.18 4.90
N ARG A 76 -9.71 3.90 4.23
CA ARG A 76 -11.01 4.28 4.83
C ARG A 76 -12.03 3.14 4.79
N HIS A 77 -12.10 2.47 3.64
CA HIS A 77 -13.06 1.39 3.41
C HIS A 77 -12.43 0.39 2.44
N VAL A 78 -12.53 -0.91 2.76
CA VAL A 78 -12.12 -2.00 1.87
C VAL A 78 -13.40 -2.74 1.47
N GLU A 79 -13.73 -2.69 0.19
CA GLU A 79 -14.79 -3.53 -0.37
C GLU A 79 -14.11 -4.76 -0.98
N THR A 80 -14.30 -5.91 -0.34
CA THR A 80 -13.77 -7.18 -0.83
C THR A 80 -14.91 -8.07 -1.33
N ASN A 81 -14.93 -8.37 -2.62
CA ASN A 81 -15.74 -9.46 -3.16
C ASN A 81 -14.98 -10.77 -2.93
N VAL A 82 -15.02 -11.30 -1.70
CA VAL A 82 -14.27 -12.51 -1.35
C VAL A 82 -14.92 -13.72 -2.03
N VAL A 83 -14.40 -14.12 -3.19
CA VAL A 83 -14.38 -15.54 -3.56
C VAL A 83 -13.16 -16.12 -2.85
N LEU A 84 -13.39 -16.76 -1.71
CA LEU A 84 -12.38 -17.57 -1.02
C LEU A 84 -11.88 -18.64 -1.99
N ASN A 85 -10.83 -18.33 -2.73
CA ASN A 85 -10.14 -19.33 -3.53
C ASN A 85 -9.48 -20.29 -2.53
N LYS A 86 -10.17 -21.41 -2.31
CA LYS A 86 -9.94 -22.45 -1.29
C LYS A 86 -8.62 -23.22 -1.46
N LYS A 87 -7.60 -22.63 -2.10
CA LYS A 87 -6.30 -23.25 -2.36
C LYS A 87 -5.16 -22.22 -2.26
N ILE A 88 -4.87 -21.78 -1.04
CA ILE A 88 -3.47 -21.50 -0.71
C ILE A 88 -2.84 -22.87 -0.48
N ASN A 89 -2.13 -23.39 -1.49
CA ASN A 89 -1.60 -24.75 -1.47
C ASN A 89 -0.50 -24.98 -0.40
N ASP A 90 0.00 -23.92 0.24
CA ASP A 90 0.87 -24.02 1.41
C ASP A 90 0.76 -22.78 2.34
N PRO A 91 0.04 -22.89 3.47
CA PRO A 91 -0.03 -21.84 4.49
C PRO A 91 1.33 -21.45 5.06
N LYS A 92 2.34 -22.33 5.05
CA LYS A 92 3.67 -22.03 5.60
C LYS A 92 4.43 -21.02 4.74
N THR A 93 4.35 -21.15 3.41
CA THR A 93 4.92 -20.15 2.50
C THR A 93 4.27 -18.78 2.73
N PHE A 94 2.93 -18.71 2.83
CA PHE A 94 2.23 -17.45 3.11
C PHE A 94 2.65 -16.81 4.44
N ILE A 95 2.73 -17.60 5.53
CA ILE A 95 3.18 -17.14 6.84
C ILE A 95 4.64 -16.65 6.79
N LEU A 96 5.52 -17.36 6.09
CA LEU A 96 6.94 -17.00 5.98
C LEU A 96 7.16 -15.66 5.25
N TRP A 97 6.41 -15.39 4.18
CA TRP A 97 6.43 -14.08 3.50
C TRP A 97 5.94 -12.95 4.42
N HIS A 98 4.91 -13.22 5.22
CA HIS A 98 4.38 -12.25 6.17
C HIS A 98 5.36 -11.96 7.31
N ASP A 99 5.95 -13.00 7.91
CA ASP A 99 6.89 -12.86 9.05
C ASP A 99 8.23 -12.26 8.60
N LEU A 100 8.82 -12.69 7.48
CA LEU A 100 10.11 -12.13 7.03
C LEU A 100 10.00 -10.68 6.54
N ALA A 101 8.89 -10.30 5.90
CA ALA A 101 8.68 -8.92 5.47
C ALA A 101 8.38 -7.96 6.65
N TRP A 102 7.84 -8.48 7.75
CA TRP A 102 7.51 -7.67 8.94
C TRP A 102 8.55 -7.71 10.07
N SER A 103 9.34 -8.79 10.21
CA SER A 103 9.93 -9.13 11.51
C SER A 103 11.18 -8.36 11.92
N SER A 104 12.03 -7.84 11.04
CA SER A 104 13.34 -7.32 11.51
C SER A 104 13.51 -5.80 11.51
N ARG A 105 12.73 -5.02 10.74
CA ARG A 105 12.99 -3.58 10.55
C ARG A 105 11.84 -2.64 10.95
N ILE A 106 10.61 -3.15 11.09
CA ILE A 106 9.39 -2.35 11.30
C ILE A 106 9.05 -2.15 12.79
N ILE A 107 9.41 -3.11 13.64
CA ILE A 107 8.97 -3.16 15.05
C ILE A 107 9.60 -2.03 15.90
N ASN A 108 10.77 -1.53 15.51
CA ASN A 108 11.46 -0.46 16.24
C ASN A 108 10.90 0.94 15.94
N ASP A 109 10.40 1.19 14.73
CA ASP A 109 9.85 2.51 14.35
C ASP A 109 8.49 2.78 15.03
N ALA A 110 7.69 1.74 15.32
CA ALA A 110 6.37 1.89 15.93
C ALA A 110 6.38 2.12 17.46
N LYS A 111 7.54 1.98 18.11
CA LYS A 111 7.69 2.26 19.56
C LYS A 111 8.15 3.69 19.85
N ASN A 112 8.60 4.43 18.83
CA ASN A 112 9.24 5.74 18.98
C ASN A 112 8.43 6.91 18.38
N ASN A 113 7.15 6.70 18.04
CA ASN A 113 6.23 7.74 17.58
C ASN A 113 4.93 7.73 18.37
#